data_AF-A0A482W6E6-F1
#
_entry.id   AF-A0A482W6E6-F1
#
_cell.length_a   1.000
_cell.length_b   1.000
_cell.length_c   1.000
_cell.angle_alpha   90.00
_cell.angle_beta   90.00
_cell.angle_gamma   90.00
#
_symmetry.space_group_name_H-M   'P 1'
#
loop_
_entity.id
_entity.type
_entity.pdbx_description
1 polymer ?
#
loop_
_entity_poly.entity_id
_entity_poly.type
_entity_poly.pdbx_seq_one_letter_code
_entity_poly.pdbx_strand_id
1 'polypeptide(L)'
;HSTNYQAIRRACRERGSLFEDPDFPAGPRALYHHKKPALHPIVWMRPHEMCQRPRFVSDSSGETQRFAVEAGDLGDQWLLAAVASLALTPRFLDRIVPPDQGFDNSHSYCGVF
;
A
#
# COMPACT_ATOMS: atom_id res chain seq x y z
N HIS A 1 8.49 -10.20 15.89
CA HIS A 1 8.27 -8.91 16.57
C HIS A 1 7.03 -8.28 15.95
N SER A 2 5.98 -7.97 16.72
CA SER A 2 4.79 -7.31 16.17
C SER A 2 5.07 -5.82 16.11
N THR A 3 5.31 -5.29 14.91
CA THR A 3 5.65 -3.88 14.70
C THR A 3 4.39 -3.05 14.94
N ASN A 4 4.39 -2.23 15.99
CA ASN A 4 3.23 -1.42 16.36
C ASN A 4 3.14 -0.21 15.42
N TYR A 5 2.18 -0.23 14.50
CA TYR A 5 1.90 0.86 13.55
C TYR A 5 1.86 2.25 14.22
N GLN A 6 1.19 2.40 15.36
CA GLN A 6 1.06 3.70 16.02
C GLN A 6 2.40 4.19 16.60
N ALA A 7 3.25 3.27 17.07
CA ALA A 7 4.58 3.61 17.56
C ALA A 7 5.51 4.05 16.42
N ILE A 8 5.52 3.32 15.30
CA ILE A 8 6.27 3.69 14.09
C ILE A 8 5.82 5.05 13.59
N ARG A 9 4.50 5.23 13.43
CA ARG A 9 3.89 6.46 12.92
C ARG A 9 4.23 7.66 13.81
N ARG A 10 4.34 7.48 15.12
CA ARG A 10 4.77 8.53 16.05
C ARG A 10 6.25 8.86 15.85
N ALA A 11 7.13 7.86 15.88
CA ALA A 11 8.57 8.07 15.76
C ALA A 11 8.98 8.70 14.41
N CYS A 12 8.36 8.28 13.31
CA CYS A 12 8.63 8.84 11.99
C CYS A 12 8.21 10.32 11.91
N ARG A 13 7.07 10.67 12.50
CA ARG A 13 6.61 12.05 12.60
C ARG A 13 7.53 12.93 13.44
N GLU A 14 7.92 12.46 14.63
CA GLU A 14 8.83 13.19 15.52
C GLU A 14 10.17 13.46 14.83
N ARG A 15 10.63 12.55 13.98
CA ARG A 15 11.87 12.69 13.21
C ARG A 15 11.70 13.46 11.89
N GLY A 16 10.48 13.74 11.45
CA GLY A 16 10.21 14.36 10.14
C GLY A 16 10.68 13.50 8.96
N SER A 17 10.67 12.16 9.11
CA SER A 17 11.17 11.22 8.10
C SER A 17 10.08 10.28 7.62
N LEU A 18 10.22 9.77 6.39
CA LEU A 18 9.39 8.68 5.89
C LEU A 18 9.86 7.33 6.44
N PHE A 19 8.92 6.46 6.76
CA PHE A 19 9.20 5.11 7.23
C PHE A 19 9.82 4.26 6.11
N GLU A 20 10.83 3.48 6.49
CA GLU A 20 11.43 2.42 5.70
C GLU A 20 11.38 1.15 6.55
N ASP A 21 10.78 0.10 6.01
CA ASP A 21 10.56 -1.14 6.75
C ASP A 21 11.87 -1.95 6.85
N PRO A 22 12.43 -2.16 8.06
CA PRO A 22 13.64 -2.95 8.23
C PRO A 22 13.43 -4.44 7.96
N ASP A 23 12.19 -4.95 8.13
CA ASP A 23 11.84 -6.35 7.92
C ASP A 23 11.50 -6.63 6.44
N PHE A 24 11.12 -5.60 5.68
CA PHE A 24 10.80 -5.68 4.26
C PHE A 24 11.44 -4.54 3.43
N PRO A 25 12.78 -4.54 3.28
CA PRO A 25 13.49 -3.47 2.59
C PRO A 25 13.21 -3.46 1.08
N ALA A 26 13.16 -2.25 0.50
CA ALA A 26 12.95 -2.00 -0.92
C ALA A 26 14.14 -2.48 -1.79
N GLY A 27 14.21 -3.78 -2.03
CA GLY A 27 15.31 -4.39 -2.77
C GLY A 27 14.96 -5.73 -3.41
N PRO A 28 15.91 -6.38 -4.11
CA PRO A 28 15.64 -7.60 -4.86
C PRO A 28 15.09 -8.77 -4.01
N ARG A 29 15.45 -8.82 -2.72
CA ARG A 29 14.97 -9.86 -1.79
C ARG A 29 13.47 -9.74 -1.48
N ALA A 30 12.91 -8.53 -1.56
CA ALA A 30 11.47 -8.31 -1.40
C ALA A 30 10.68 -8.71 -2.65
N LEU A 31 11.32 -8.70 -3.82
CA LEU A 31 10.67 -9.06 -5.10
C LEU A 31 10.81 -10.55 -5.43
N TYR A 32 11.95 -11.15 -5.12
CA TYR A 32 12.29 -12.48 -5.61
C TYR A 32 12.80 -13.37 -4.47
N HIS A 33 12.14 -14.51 -4.29
CA HIS A 33 12.62 -15.59 -3.42
C HIS A 33 13.78 -16.39 -4.08
N HIS A 34 13.81 -16.39 -5.41
CA HIS A 34 14.83 -17.07 -6.23
C HIS A 34 15.59 -16.07 -7.12
N LYS A 35 16.32 -16.55 -8.14
CA LYS A 35 17.09 -15.69 -9.05
C LYS A 35 16.19 -14.61 -9.67
N LYS A 36 16.71 -13.38 -9.72
CA LYS A 36 16.11 -12.25 -10.43
C LYS A 36 15.83 -12.66 -11.88
N PRO A 37 14.57 -12.64 -12.34
CA PRO A 37 14.27 -12.88 -13.74
C PRO A 37 14.84 -11.75 -14.60
N ALA A 38 15.05 -12.00 -15.88
CA ALA A 38 15.51 -11.00 -16.85
C ALA A 38 14.36 -10.02 -17.20
N LEU A 39 13.90 -9.26 -16.20
CA LEU A 39 12.92 -8.21 -16.33
C LEU A 39 13.61 -6.85 -16.45
N HIS A 40 12.87 -5.87 -16.96
CA HIS A 40 13.28 -4.47 -16.91
C HIS A 40 13.68 -4.07 -15.46
N PRO A 41 14.60 -3.11 -15.30
CA PRO A 41 14.96 -2.63 -13.97
C PRO A 41 13.72 -2.12 -13.22
N ILE A 42 13.37 -2.79 -12.12
CA ILE A 42 12.31 -2.33 -11.21
C ILE A 42 12.91 -1.30 -10.26
N VAL A 43 12.28 -0.13 -10.18
CA VAL A 43 12.60 0.95 -9.24
C VAL A 43 11.48 1.05 -8.24
N TRP A 44 11.82 1.05 -6.95
CA TRP A 44 10.86 1.27 -5.88
C TRP A 44 10.54 2.76 -5.79
N MET A 45 9.26 3.09 -5.84
CA MET A 45 8.77 4.47 -5.74
C MET A 45 7.60 4.53 -4.76
N ARG A 46 7.49 5.62 -4.02
CA ARG A 46 6.35 5.97 -3.17
C ARG A 46 5.27 6.63 -4.03
N PRO A 47 3.98 6.59 -3.62
CA PRO A 47 2.89 7.14 -4.42
C PRO A 47 3.04 8.62 -4.81
N HIS A 48 3.64 9.45 -3.95
CA HIS A 48 3.89 10.88 -4.25
C HIS A 48 5.03 11.09 -5.26
N GLU A 49 5.89 10.10 -5.48
CA GLU A 49 6.92 10.14 -6.53
C GLU A 49 6.32 9.74 -7.89
N MET A 50 5.18 9.04 -7.89
CA MET A 50 4.49 8.57 -9.09
C MET A 50 3.42 9.56 -9.59
N CYS A 51 2.71 10.24 -8.68
CA CYS A 51 1.67 11.19 -9.05
C CYS A 51 1.54 12.35 -8.05
N GLN A 52 0.99 13.49 -8.51
CA GLN A 52 0.93 14.72 -7.71
C GLN A 52 -0.06 14.67 -6.53
N ARG A 53 -1.12 13.85 -6.64
CA ARG A 53 -2.23 13.81 -5.67
C ARG A 53 -2.65 12.37 -5.39
N PRO A 54 -1.78 11.56 -4.77
CA PRO A 54 -2.10 10.17 -4.46
C PRO A 54 -3.30 10.12 -3.50
N ARG A 55 -4.19 9.15 -3.72
CA ARG A 55 -5.33 8.87 -2.86
C ARG A 55 -5.21 7.43 -2.39
N PHE A 56 -5.45 7.19 -1.11
CA PHE A 56 -5.39 5.85 -0.54
C PHE A 56 -6.64 5.05 -0.92
N VAL A 57 -7.80 5.67 -0.71
CA VAL A 57 -9.08 5.23 -1.26
C VAL A 57 -9.72 6.44 -1.95
N SER A 58 -10.21 6.28 -3.17
CA SER A 58 -10.90 7.36 -3.89
C SER A 58 -12.38 7.39 -3.53
N ASP A 59 -12.85 8.52 -2.98
CA ASP A 59 -14.27 8.82 -2.83
C ASP A 59 -14.90 9.01 -4.23
N SER A 60 -15.49 7.94 -4.75
CA SER A 60 -16.40 8.00 -5.89
C SER A 60 -17.75 7.49 -5.41
N SER A 61 -18.68 8.42 -5.18
CA SER A 61 -20.09 8.15 -4.92
C SER A 61 -20.73 7.46 -6.14
N GLY A 62 -20.91 6.13 -6.08
CA GLY A 62 -21.67 5.38 -7.08
C GLY A 62 -21.19 3.94 -7.33
N GLU A 63 -21.99 3.19 -8.10
CA GLU A 63 -21.75 1.79 -8.56
C GLU A 63 -20.42 1.58 -9.32
N THR A 64 -19.71 2.66 -9.64
CA THR A 64 -18.36 2.67 -10.26
C THR A 64 -17.27 2.21 -9.29
N GLN A 65 -17.58 2.02 -8.01
CA GLN A 65 -16.66 1.57 -6.95
C GLN A 65 -16.46 0.04 -6.93
N ARG A 66 -16.53 -0.65 -8.06
CA ARG A 66 -15.96 -2.01 -8.16
C ARG A 66 -14.45 -1.83 -8.36
N PHE A 67 -13.76 -1.64 -7.23
CA PHE A 67 -12.31 -1.60 -7.08
C PHE A 67 -11.56 -2.03 -8.33
N ALA A 68 -10.88 -1.07 -8.98
CA ALA A 68 -10.02 -1.30 -10.14
C ALA A 68 -8.75 -2.03 -9.69
N VAL A 69 -8.92 -3.27 -9.22
CA VAL A 69 -7.83 -4.19 -8.96
C VAL A 69 -7.46 -4.78 -10.31
N GLU A 70 -6.45 -4.20 -10.92
CA GLU A 70 -5.91 -4.67 -12.19
C GLU A 70 -4.75 -5.64 -11.92
N ALA A 71 -4.71 -6.72 -12.69
CA ALA A 71 -3.63 -7.69 -12.57
C ALA A 71 -2.32 -7.12 -13.13
N GLY A 72 -1.27 -7.16 -12.32
CA GLY A 72 0.10 -6.94 -12.78
C GLY A 72 0.77 -8.23 -13.28
N ASP A 73 2.08 -8.16 -13.47
CA ASP A 73 2.87 -9.26 -14.05
C ASP A 73 3.18 -10.42 -13.08
N LEU A 74 2.69 -10.37 -11.83
CA LEU A 74 3.03 -11.34 -10.78
C LEU A 74 2.23 -12.66 -10.86
N GLY A 75 1.13 -12.68 -11.63
CA GLY A 75 0.32 -13.90 -11.83
C GLY A 75 -0.49 -14.33 -10.59
N ASP A 76 -0.79 -13.40 -9.68
CA ASP A 76 -1.46 -13.60 -8.40
C ASP A 76 -2.98 -13.37 -8.46
N GLN A 77 -3.61 -13.76 -9.57
CA GLN A 77 -5.04 -13.51 -9.84
C GLN A 77 -5.98 -14.02 -8.73
N TRP A 78 -5.58 -15.07 -8.01
CA TRP A 78 -6.34 -15.61 -6.88
C TRP A 78 -6.43 -14.61 -5.71
N LEU A 79 -5.37 -13.85 -5.46
CA LEU A 79 -5.33 -12.83 -4.41
C LEU A 79 -6.20 -11.64 -4.82
N LEU A 80 -6.07 -11.21 -6.06
CA LEU A 80 -6.87 -10.11 -6.62
C LEU A 80 -8.37 -10.42 -6.58
N ALA A 81 -8.77 -11.65 -6.92
CA ALA A 81 -10.15 -12.10 -6.83
C ALA A 81 -10.69 -12.08 -5.38
N ALA A 82 -9.86 -12.47 -4.41
CA ALA A 82 -10.23 -12.42 -2.99
C ALA A 82 -10.38 -10.96 -2.50
N VAL A 83 -9.43 -10.08 -2.84
CA VAL A 83 -9.49 -8.65 -2.51
C VAL A 83 -10.71 -8.00 -3.14
N ALA A 84 -10.96 -8.22 -4.44
CA ALA A 84 -12.15 -7.70 -5.12
C ALA A 84 -13.46 -8.16 -4.46
N SER A 85 -13.52 -9.42 -4.01
CA SER A 85 -14.70 -9.97 -3.31
C SER A 85 -14.91 -9.30 -1.94
N LEU A 86 -13.84 -9.06 -1.19
CA LEU A 86 -13.89 -8.33 0.08
C LEU A 86 -14.33 -6.89 -0.12
N ALA A 87 -13.89 -6.27 -1.21
CA ALA A 87 -14.17 -4.89 -1.54
C ALA A 87 -15.66 -4.65 -1.87
N LEU A 88 -16.39 -5.68 -2.33
CA LEU A 88 -17.85 -5.65 -2.46
C LEU A 88 -18.58 -5.71 -1.10
N THR A 89 -17.87 -5.90 0.01
CA THR A 89 -18.45 -5.99 1.36
C THR A 89 -17.82 -4.95 2.30
N PRO A 90 -18.34 -3.70 2.34
CA PRO A 90 -17.71 -2.58 3.06
C PRO A 90 -17.36 -2.88 4.52
N ARG A 91 -18.24 -3.58 5.25
CA ARG A 91 -18.00 -3.94 6.67
C ARG A 91 -16.78 -4.82 6.90
N PHE A 92 -16.42 -5.67 5.92
CA PHE A 92 -15.21 -6.48 6.01
C PHE A 92 -13.99 -5.70 5.53
N LEU A 93 -14.16 -4.89 4.49
CA LEU A 93 -13.11 -4.01 3.98
C LEU A 93 -12.57 -3.08 5.08
N ASP A 94 -13.44 -2.43 5.85
CA ASP A 94 -13.03 -1.50 6.92
C ASP A 94 -12.20 -2.17 8.03
N ARG A 95 -12.31 -3.49 8.18
CA ARG A 95 -11.51 -4.26 9.15
C ARG A 95 -10.13 -4.62 8.65
N ILE A 96 -9.95 -4.70 7.33
CA ILE A 96 -8.67 -5.07 6.69
C ILE A 96 -7.92 -3.85 6.16
N VAL A 97 -8.63 -2.77 5.81
CA VAL A 97 -8.11 -1.49 5.36
C VAL A 97 -8.72 -0.41 6.26
N PRO A 98 -8.02 -0.01 7.34
CA PRO A 98 -8.52 1.00 8.25
C PRO A 98 -8.81 2.33 7.52
N PRO A 99 -9.99 2.96 7.73
CA PRO A 99 -10.41 4.14 6.98
C PRO A 99 -9.66 5.43 7.36
N ASP A 100 -8.87 5.42 8.44
CA ASP A 100 -8.09 6.57 8.93
C ASP A 100 -6.70 6.70 8.25
N GLN A 101 -6.50 6.02 7.13
CA GLN A 101 -5.26 6.01 6.36
C GLN A 101 -5.37 6.88 5.11
N GLY A 102 -4.32 7.65 4.82
CA GLY A 102 -4.31 8.59 3.71
C GLY A 102 -2.92 9.18 3.43
N PHE A 103 -2.84 9.94 2.34
CA PHE A 103 -1.63 10.67 1.92
C PHE A 103 -1.68 12.16 2.25
N ASP A 104 -2.70 12.62 2.97
CA ASP A 104 -2.84 14.03 3.25
C ASP A 104 -1.81 14.49 4.30
N ASN A 105 -1.39 15.75 4.18
CA ASN A 105 -0.51 16.35 5.16
C ASN A 105 -1.27 16.66 6.46
N SER A 106 -2.60 16.82 6.41
CA SER A 106 -3.47 17.06 7.57
C SER A 106 -3.48 15.89 8.57
N HIS A 107 -3.43 14.64 8.11
CA HIS A 107 -3.29 13.47 9.00
C HIS A 107 -1.84 12.99 9.15
N SER A 108 -0.88 13.78 8.64
CA SER A 108 0.57 13.59 8.81
C SER A 108 1.08 12.24 8.28
N TYR A 109 0.84 11.98 6.99
CA TYR A 109 1.47 10.87 6.29
C TYR A 109 2.99 10.83 6.57
N CYS A 110 3.49 9.64 6.90
CA CYS A 110 4.92 9.42 7.16
C CYS A 110 5.43 8.13 6.51
N GLY A 111 4.83 7.71 5.39
CA GLY A 111 5.36 6.57 4.63
C GLY A 111 5.00 5.18 5.15
N VAL A 112 4.04 5.06 6.08
CA VAL A 112 3.60 3.80 6.69
C VAL A 112 2.08 3.64 6.58
N PHE A 113 1.62 2.40 6.38
CA PHE A 113 0.22 1.96 6.36
C PHE A 113 0.06 0.74 7.26
#